data_AF-A0A5K0X9D3-F1
#
_entry.id   AF-A0A5K0X9D3-F1
#
_cell.length_a   1.000
_cell.length_b   1.000
_cell.length_c   1.000
_cell.angle_alpha   90.00
_cell.angle_beta   90.00
_cell.angle_gamma   90.00
#
_symmetry.space_group_name_H-M   'P 1'
#
loop_
_entity.id
_entity.type
_entity.pdbx_description
1 polymer ?
#
loop_
_entity_poly.entity_id
_entity_poly.type
_entity_poly.pdbx_seq_one_letter_code
_entity_poly.pdbx_strand_id
1 'polypeptide(L)' 'GGGIAMAGPATKGSKIVVAVNDSDESMHSLSWCLQNFVPCRKARNSDITLVLLYVKPAPPPPDHT' A
#
# COMPACT_ATOMS: atom_id res chain seq x y z
N GLY A 1 -23.75 -33.49 25.28
CA GLY A 1 -22.56 -33.12 24.51
C GLY A 1 -22.96 -32.11 23.47
N GLY A 2 -22.36 -30.93 23.47
CA GLY A 2 -22.64 -29.87 22.50
C GLY A 2 -21.64 -28.75 22.69
N GLY A 3 -20.53 -28.81 21.94
CA GLY A 3 -19.52 -27.76 21.93
C GLY A 3 -19.89 -26.68 20.92
N ILE A 4 -19.99 -25.43 21.37
CA ILE A 4 -20.08 -24.27 20.50
C ILE A 4 -18.68 -23.96 19.92
N ALA A 5 -18.53 -24.04 18.60
CA ALA A 5 -17.32 -23.60 17.93
C ALA A 5 -17.36 -22.08 17.78
N MET A 6 -16.45 -21.37 18.46
CA MET A 6 -16.24 -19.94 18.27
C MET A 6 -15.49 -19.74 16.95
N ALA A 7 -16.18 -19.27 15.91
CA ALA A 7 -15.54 -18.83 14.68
C ALA A 7 -14.64 -17.62 15.00
N GLY A 8 -13.32 -17.83 14.98
CA GLY A 8 -12.34 -16.77 15.19
C GLY A 8 -12.43 -15.70 14.08
N PRO A 9 -12.10 -14.43 14.38
CA PRO A 9 -12.16 -13.35 13.41
C PRO A 9 -11.18 -13.61 12.25
N ALA A 10 -11.70 -13.67 11.03
CA ALA A 10 -10.89 -13.66 9.82
C ALA A 10 -10.20 -12.29 9.69
N THR A 11 -8.90 -12.23 9.96
CA THR A 11 -8.12 -11.00 9.86
C THR A 11 -7.92 -10.66 8.38
N LYS A 12 -8.82 -9.86 7.81
CA LYS A 12 -8.65 -9.31 6.46
C LYS A 12 -7.50 -8.31 6.51
N GLY A 13 -6.37 -8.64 5.87
CA GLY A 13 -5.19 -7.78 5.81
C GLY A 13 -5.48 -6.37 5.26
N SER A 14 -4.66 -5.40 5.65
CA SER A 14 -4.78 -4.00 5.22
C SER A 14 -4.08 -3.78 3.87
N LYS A 15 -4.69 -2.98 2.99
CA LYS A 15 -4.08 -2.60 1.71
C LYS A 15 -3.84 -1.10 1.67
N ILE A 16 -2.62 -0.70 1.30
CA ILE A 16 -2.21 0.70 1.16
C ILE A 16 -1.79 0.90 -0.28
N VAL A 17 -2.39 1.90 -0.96
CA VAL A 17 -2.00 2.29 -2.31
C VAL A 17 -1.23 3.59 -2.22
N VAL A 18 -0.04 3.64 -2.81
CA VAL A 18 0.81 4.84 -2.87
C VAL A 18 1.03 5.18 -4.34
N ALA A 19 0.56 6.35 -4.76
CA ALA A 19 0.85 6.88 -6.08
C ALA A 19 2.20 7.62 -6.04
N VAL A 20 3.10 7.28 -6.94
CA VAL A 20 4.46 7.86 -7.01
C VAL A 20 4.76 8.36 -8.41
N ASN A 21 5.46 9.48 -8.51
CA ASN A 21 6.09 9.99 -9.73
C ASN A 21 7.61 10.12 -9.53
N ASP A 22 8.32 10.65 -10.54
CA ASP A 22 9.78 10.87 -10.49
C ASP A 22 10.20 12.10 -9.64
N SER A 23 9.30 12.65 -8.82
CA SER A 23 9.63 13.81 -7.99
C SER A 23 10.26 13.37 -6.67
N ASP A 24 11.15 14.22 -6.13
CA ASP A 24 11.84 13.97 -4.87
C ASP A 24 10.86 13.88 -3.68
N GLU A 25 9.79 14.66 -3.71
CA GLU A 25 8.76 14.71 -2.67
C GLU A 25 8.00 13.37 -2.57
N SER A 26 7.73 12.76 -3.72
CA SER A 26 7.08 11.44 -3.82
C SER A 26 7.98 10.34 -3.25
N MET A 27 9.28 10.37 -3.58
CA MET A 27 10.27 9.41 -3.07
C MET A 27 10.50 9.55 -1.55
N HIS A 28 10.50 10.78 -1.05
CA HIS A 28 10.57 11.03 0.39
C HIS A 28 9.34 10.46 1.13
N SER A 29 8.14 10.73 0.61
CA SER A 29 6.89 10.23 1.18
C SER A 29 6.84 8.70 1.17
N LEU A 30 7.29 8.06 0.08
CA LEU A 30 7.39 6.60 -0.02
C LEU A 30 8.34 6.03 1.04
N SER A 31 9.51 6.66 1.21
CA SER A 31 10.51 6.25 2.20
C SER A 31 9.93 6.29 3.61
N TRP A 32 9.15 7.33 3.93
CA TRP A 32 8.42 7.43 5.19
C TRP A 32 7.35 6.34 5.32
N CYS A 33 6.56 6.08 4.28
CA CYS A 33 5.55 5.02 4.30
C CYS A 33 6.16 3.64 4.60
N LEU A 34 7.29 3.31 3.96
CA LEU A 34 7.98 2.05 4.19
C LEU A 34 8.51 1.95 5.62
N GLN A 35 9.05 3.02 6.18
CA GLN A 35 9.55 3.05 7.55
C GLN A 35 8.46 2.97 8.61
N ASN A 36 7.23 3.43 8.34
CA ASN A 36 6.18 3.48 9.35
C ASN A 36 5.20 2.31 9.26
N PHE A 37 4.88 1.82 8.05
CA PHE A 37 3.85 0.80 7.85
C PHE A 37 4.39 -0.62 7.70
N VAL A 38 5.64 -0.80 7.26
CA VAL A 38 6.24 -2.14 7.05
C VAL A 38 6.83 -2.78 8.32
N PRO A 39 7.41 -2.06 9.30
CA PRO A 39 8.04 -2.69 10.47
C PRO A 39 7.05 -3.41 11.41
N CYS A 40 5.76 -3.07 11.35
CA CYS A 40 4.71 -3.75 12.14
C CYS A 40 4.51 -5.22 11.77
N ARG A 41 5.14 -5.74 10.71
CA ARG A 41 5.10 -7.17 10.33
C ARG A 41 5.55 -8.14 11.44
N LYS A 42 6.32 -7.68 12.43
CA LYS A 42 6.71 -8.51 13.59
C LYS A 42 5.61 -8.66 14.65
N ALA A 43 4.61 -7.78 14.67
CA ALA A 43 3.49 -7.85 15.61
C ALA A 43 2.27 -8.48 14.93
N ARG A 44 2.21 -9.81 15.00
CA ARG A 44 1.01 -10.67 14.96
C ARG A 44 -0.18 -10.15 14.11
N ASN A 45 -0.35 -10.75 12.93
CA ASN A 45 -1.61 -10.84 12.16
C ASN A 45 -2.14 -9.62 11.38
N SER A 46 -1.32 -8.65 10.97
CA SER A 46 -1.75 -7.69 9.94
C SER A 46 -0.92 -7.84 8.66
N ASP A 47 -1.49 -8.55 7.68
CA ASP A 47 -0.94 -8.58 6.32
C ASP A 47 -1.14 -7.20 5.69
N ILE A 48 -0.10 -6.35 5.74
CA ILE A 48 -0.09 -5.07 5.04
C ILE A 48 0.45 -5.29 3.62
N THR A 49 -0.43 -5.13 2.65
CA THR A 49 -0.08 -5.12 1.21
C THR A 49 0.09 -3.68 0.75
N LEU A 50 1.28 -3.35 0.25
CA LEU A 50 1.59 -2.05 -0.33
C LEU A 50 1.53 -2.17 -1.85
N VAL A 51 0.66 -1.38 -2.49
CA VAL A 51 0.50 -1.33 -3.95
C VAL A 51 1.07 0.00 -4.42
N LEU A 52 2.11 -0.06 -5.25
CA LEU A 52 2.76 1.13 -5.79
C LEU A 52 2.18 1.43 -7.18
N LEU A 53 1.61 2.62 -7.35
CA LEU A 53 1.10 3.10 -8.64
C LEU A 53 2.06 4.16 -9.16
N TYR A 54 2.83 3.84 -10.20
CA TYR A 54 3.70 4.82 -10.85
C TYR A 54 2.92 5.66 -11.88
N VAL A 55 2.93 6.98 -11.70
CA VAL A 55 2.24 7.93 -12.58
C VAL A 55 3.23 8.55 -13.55
N LYS A 56 3.16 8.13 -14.82
CA LYS A 56 3.88 8.78 -15.92
C LYS A 56 2.95 9.80 -16.59
N PRO A 57 3.34 11.09 -16.71
CA PRO A 57 2.55 12.07 -17.44
C PRO A 57 2.32 11.61 -18.89
N ALA A 58 1.11 11.84 -19.41
CA ALA A 58 0.85 11.60 -20.82
C ALA A 58 1.73 12.52 -21.68
N PRO A 59 2.24 12.05 -22.84
CA PRO A 59 2.91 12.93 -23.79
C PRO A 59 2.01 14.11 -24.17
N PRO A 60 2.56 15.31 -24.43
CA PRO A 60 1.78 16.42 -24.96
C PRO A 60 1.14 16.03 -26.31
N PRO A 61 -0.05 16.56 -26.64
CA PRO A 61 -0.64 16.35 -27.96
C PRO A 61 0.30 16.84 -29.06
N PRO A 62 0.27 16.22 -30.26
CA PRO A 62 1.11 16.65 -31.37
C PRO A 62 0.81 18.11 -31.72
N ASP A 63 1.85 18.93 -31.89
CA ASP A 63 1.72 20.32 -32.30
C ASP A 63 0.98 20.40 -33.64
N HIS A 64 -0.12 21.16 -33.67
CA HIS A 64 -0.78 21.54 -34.92
C HIS A 64 0.13 22.56 -35.62
N THR A 65 1.00 22.09 -36.53
CA THR A 65 1.77 22.94 -37.46
C THR A 65 0.83 23.55 -38.50
#